data_AF-A0A3D4H081-F1
#
_entry.id   AF-A0A3D4H081-F1
#
_cell.length_a   1.000
_cell.length_b   1.000
_cell.length_c   1.000
_cell.angle_alpha   90.00
_cell.angle_beta   90.00
_cell.angle_gamma   90.00
#
_symmetry.space_group_name_H-M   'P 1'
#
loop_
_entity.id
_entity.type
_entity.pdbx_description
1 polymer ?
#
loop_
_entity_poly.entity_id
_entity_poly.type
_entity_poly.pdbx_seq_one_letter_code
_entity_poly.pdbx_strand_id
1 'polypeptide(L)'
;MAVLLAKNLGWSKERLRAFGIGCLLHDLGKIFIDSDILNKPAKLDASKFDRMKAHPLLGYELVKSMLGSSSNLIHHVAYQHHERQDGSGYPRGISGKNILGQNKAKYDS
;
A
#
# COMPACT_ATOMS: atom_id res chain seq x y z
N MET A 1 5.26 -13.62 -3.18
CA MET A 1 6.61 -13.56 -2.58
C MET A 1 6.62 -13.05 -1.14
N ALA A 2 5.98 -11.91 -0.82
CA ALA A 2 6.05 -11.30 0.51
C ALA A 2 5.61 -12.23 1.68
N VAL A 3 4.57 -13.03 1.52
CA VAL A 3 4.05 -13.93 2.58
C VAL A 3 5.08 -14.98 3.01
N LEU A 4 5.90 -15.49 2.10
CA LEU A 4 6.94 -16.48 2.42
C LEU A 4 8.05 -15.86 3.29
N LEU A 5 8.45 -14.62 2.98
CA LEU A 5 9.40 -13.88 3.81
C LEU A 5 8.83 -13.63 5.21
N ALA A 6 7.58 -13.19 5.31
CA ALA A 6 6.91 -12.99 6.59
C ALA A 6 6.83 -14.29 7.42
N LYS A 7 6.61 -15.43 6.76
CA LYS A 7 6.61 -16.76 7.41
C LYS A 7 8.00 -17.10 7.97
N ASN A 8 9.05 -16.86 7.19
CA ASN A 8 10.44 -17.10 7.63
C ASN A 8 10.86 -16.15 8.77
N LEU A 9 10.23 -14.99 8.88
CA LEU A 9 10.39 -14.05 10.01
C LEU A 9 9.55 -14.43 11.25
N GLY A 10 8.90 -15.60 11.25
CA GLY A 10 8.18 -16.12 12.42
C GLY A 10 6.82 -15.46 12.69
N TRP A 11 6.18 -14.84 11.69
CA TRP A 11 4.84 -14.26 11.89
C TRP A 11 3.81 -15.35 12.18
N SER A 12 2.86 -15.05 13.08
CA SER A 12 1.76 -15.97 13.42
C SER A 12 0.88 -16.28 12.20
N LYS A 13 0.19 -17.42 12.23
CA LYS A 13 -0.68 -17.87 11.13
C LYS A 13 -1.80 -16.85 10.84
N GLU A 14 -2.37 -16.27 11.88
CA GLU A 14 -3.41 -15.25 11.81
C GLU A 14 -2.87 -13.99 11.12
N ARG A 15 -1.67 -13.54 11.53
CA ARG A 15 -1.02 -12.37 10.92
C ARG A 15 -0.63 -12.63 9.46
N LEU A 16 -0.16 -13.83 9.13
CA LEU A 16 0.16 -14.24 7.75
C LEU A 16 -1.08 -14.26 6.86
N ARG A 17 -2.23 -14.72 7.36
CA ARG A 17 -3.50 -14.69 6.62
C ARG A 17 -3.90 -13.25 6.30
N ALA A 18 -3.93 -12.38 7.31
CA ALA A 18 -4.26 -10.96 7.11
C ALA A 18 -3.28 -10.27 6.16
N PHE A 19 -1.98 -10.52 6.31
CA PHE A 19 -0.95 -10.00 5.41
C PHE A 19 -1.13 -10.50 3.98
N GLY A 20 -1.44 -11.78 3.79
CA GLY A 20 -1.72 -12.37 2.48
C GLY A 20 -2.92 -11.71 1.80
N ILE A 21 -4.00 -11.47 2.53
CA ILE A 21 -5.16 -10.72 2.01
C ILE A 21 -4.73 -9.30 1.60
N GLY A 22 -3.97 -8.61 2.46
CA GLY A 22 -3.43 -7.29 2.12
C GLY A 22 -2.58 -7.30 0.85
N CYS A 23 -1.74 -8.32 0.67
CA CYS A 23 -0.94 -8.48 -0.55
C CYS A 23 -1.80 -8.77 -1.79
N LEU A 24 -2.96 -9.42 -1.67
CA LEU A 24 -3.85 -9.61 -2.81
C LEU A 24 -4.54 -8.30 -3.20
N LEU A 25 -4.87 -7.46 -2.21
CA LEU A 25 -5.62 -6.22 -2.40
C LEU A 25 -4.75 -4.97 -2.57
N HIS A 26 -3.42 -5.09 -2.51
CA HIS A 26 -2.51 -3.94 -2.42
C HIS A 26 -2.67 -2.94 -3.57
N ASP A 27 -2.96 -3.45 -4.76
CA ASP A 27 -3.12 -2.70 -6.00
C ASP A 27 -4.58 -2.39 -6.35
N LEU A 28 -5.55 -2.73 -5.49
CA LEU A 28 -6.98 -2.57 -5.80
C LEU A 28 -7.37 -1.13 -6.12
N GLY A 29 -6.67 -0.13 -5.56
CA GLY A 29 -6.91 1.27 -5.88
C GLY A 29 -6.66 1.66 -7.34
N LYS A 30 -6.00 0.80 -8.14
CA LYS A 30 -5.80 1.03 -9.57
C LYS A 30 -7.11 1.07 -10.36
N ILE A 31 -8.22 0.54 -9.82
CA ILE A 31 -9.54 0.64 -10.46
C ILE A 31 -10.02 2.09 -10.65
N PHE A 32 -9.46 3.03 -9.89
CA PHE A 32 -9.78 4.46 -9.95
C PHE A 32 -8.78 5.25 -10.82
N ILE A 33 -7.81 4.58 -11.43
CA ILE A 33 -6.83 5.20 -12.31
C ILE A 33 -7.31 5.05 -13.75
N ASP A 34 -7.30 6.15 -14.51
CA ASP A 34 -7.70 6.16 -15.92
C ASP A 34 -6.98 5.05 -16.71
N SER A 35 -7.73 4.34 -17.56
CA SER A 35 -7.21 3.25 -18.40
C SER A 35 -6.03 3.69 -19.26
N ASP A 36 -6.03 4.93 -19.73
CA ASP A 36 -4.97 5.52 -20.58
C ASP A 36 -3.66 5.75 -19.82
N ILE A 37 -3.72 5.80 -18.48
CA ILE A 37 -2.56 5.82 -17.61
C ILE A 37 -2.18 4.39 -17.25
N LEU A 38 -3.15 3.56 -16.86
CA LEU A 38 -2.92 2.21 -16.36
C LEU A 38 -2.33 1.27 -17.43
N ASN A 39 -2.82 1.35 -18.66
CA ASN A 39 -2.48 0.43 -19.75
C ASN A 39 -1.41 1.00 -20.70
N LYS A 40 -0.75 2.11 -20.33
CA LYS A 40 0.26 2.73 -21.21
C LYS A 40 1.44 1.75 -21.39
N PRO A 41 1.78 1.37 -22.63
CA PRO A 41 2.86 0.40 -22.90
C PRO A 41 4.26 1.00 -22.71
N ALA A 42 4.36 2.33 -22.64
CA ALA A 42 5.60 3.06 -22.43
C ALA A 42 5.63 3.72 -21.04
N LYS A 43 6.82 4.16 -20.61
CA LYS A 43 6.98 4.88 -19.34
C LYS A 43 5.97 6.03 -19.22
N LEU A 44 5.38 6.16 -18.03
CA LEU A 44 4.54 7.30 -17.70
C LEU A 44 5.40 8.56 -17.71
N ASP A 45 4.84 9.63 -18.26
CA ASP A 45 5.36 10.98 -18.02
C ASP A 45 5.14 11.35 -16.54
N ALA A 46 5.82 12.40 -16.08
CA ALA A 46 5.79 12.79 -14.68
C ALA A 46 4.36 13.06 -14.16
N SER A 47 3.52 13.73 -14.96
CA SER A 47 2.15 14.07 -14.55
C SER A 47 1.24 12.84 -14.46
N LYS A 48 1.32 11.91 -15.42
CA LYS A 48 0.59 10.63 -15.33
C LYS A 48 1.10 9.76 -14.19
N PHE A 49 2.41 9.77 -13.93
CA PHE A 49 2.98 9.05 -12.80
C PHE A 49 2.47 9.63 -11.47
N ASP A 50 2.35 10.94 -11.34
CA ASP A 50 1.77 11.56 -10.14
C ASP A 50 0.31 11.17 -9.92
N ARG A 51 -0.48 11.05 -10.99
CA ARG A 51 -1.84 10.49 -10.91
C ARG A 51 -1.83 9.02 -10.49
N MET A 52 -0.90 8.21 -11.04
CA MET A 52 -0.74 6.81 -10.64
C MET A 52 -0.40 6.67 -9.15
N LYS A 53 0.37 7.59 -8.55
CA LYS A 53 0.71 7.57 -7.12
C LYS A 53 -0.49 7.69 -6.18
N ALA A 54 -1.68 8.02 -6.68
CA ALA A 54 -2.89 8.05 -5.87
C ALA A 54 -3.43 6.66 -5.50
N HIS A 55 -3.11 5.61 -6.28
CA HIS A 55 -3.71 4.28 -6.10
C HIS A 55 -3.49 3.64 -4.71
N PRO A 56 -2.37 3.84 -3.98
CA PRO A 56 -2.21 3.26 -2.64
C PRO A 56 -3.19 3.87 -1.63
N LEU A 57 -3.42 5.20 -1.71
CA LEU A 57 -4.39 5.89 -0.87
C LEU A 57 -5.82 5.47 -1.21
N LEU A 58 -6.15 5.43 -2.50
CA LEU A 58 -7.48 5.00 -2.95
C LEU A 58 -7.76 3.54 -2.58
N GLY A 59 -6.75 2.67 -2.67
CA GLY A 59 -6.83 1.28 -2.22
C GLY A 59 -7.02 1.17 -0.71
N TYR A 60 -6.31 1.97 0.08
CA TYR A 60 -6.48 2.03 1.53
C TYR A 60 -7.93 2.39 1.91
N GLU A 61 -8.46 3.49 1.37
CA GLU A 61 -9.82 3.95 1.67
C GLU A 61 -10.87 2.92 1.25
N LEU A 62 -10.71 2.33 0.06
CA LEU A 62 -11.63 1.31 -0.43
C LEU A 62 -11.63 0.06 0.46
N VAL A 63 -10.47 -0.53 0.73
CA VAL A 63 -10.40 -1.76 1.54
C VAL A 63 -10.87 -1.49 2.97
N LYS A 64 -10.56 -0.30 3.53
CA LYS A 64 -11.06 0.11 4.85
C LYS A 64 -12.58 0.22 4.89
N SER A 65 -13.19 0.76 3.84
CA SER A 65 -14.66 0.81 3.74
C SER A 65 -15.30 -0.58 3.62
N MET A 66 -14.63 -1.53 2.95
CA MET A 66 -15.14 -2.90 2.75
C MET A 66 -14.99 -3.79 4.00
N LEU A 67 -13.85 -3.71 4.69
CA LEU A 67 -13.49 -4.63 5.78
C LEU A 67 -13.61 -4.02 7.18
N GLY A 68 -13.90 -2.71 7.26
CA GLY A 68 -14.00 -1.97 8.52
C GLY A 68 -12.66 -1.71 9.20
N SER A 69 -12.64 -0.79 10.17
CA SER A 69 -11.41 -0.28 10.81
C SER A 69 -10.60 -1.31 11.60
N SER A 70 -11.19 -2.46 11.96
CA SER A 70 -10.51 -3.54 12.70
C SER A 70 -9.43 -4.27 11.87
N SER A 71 -9.48 -4.18 10.54
CA SER A 71 -8.55 -4.85 9.62
C SER A 71 -7.28 -4.03 9.31
N ASN A 72 -6.72 -3.35 10.31
CA ASN A 72 -5.65 -2.33 10.15
C ASN A 72 -4.48 -2.80 9.27
N LEU A 73 -3.97 -4.02 9.49
CA LEU A 73 -2.86 -4.57 8.71
C LEU A 73 -3.20 -4.67 7.20
N ILE A 74 -4.42 -5.05 6.85
CA ILE A 74 -4.82 -5.29 5.46
C ILE A 74 -4.80 -3.98 4.68
N HIS A 75 -5.45 -2.94 5.21
CA HIS A 75 -5.51 -1.63 4.55
C HIS A 75 -4.11 -1.01 4.42
N HIS A 76 -3.28 -1.14 5.45
CA HIS A 76 -1.94 -0.56 5.45
C HIS A 76 -0.98 -1.25 4.47
N VAL A 77 -1.21 -2.51 4.10
CA VAL A 77 -0.46 -3.12 2.98
C VAL A 77 -0.76 -2.36 1.68
N ALA A 78 -2.02 -2.07 1.39
CA ALA A 78 -2.39 -1.25 0.23
C ALA A 78 -1.82 0.18 0.37
N TYR A 79 -1.83 0.76 1.57
CA TYR A 79 -1.38 2.14 1.72
C TYR A 79 0.13 2.33 1.62
N GLN A 80 0.92 1.36 2.11
CA GLN A 80 2.36 1.54 2.35
C GLN A 80 3.26 0.73 1.41
N HIS A 81 2.72 -0.04 0.46
CA HIS A 81 3.56 -0.92 -0.39
C HIS A 81 4.54 -0.16 -1.32
N HIS A 82 4.36 1.14 -1.51
CA HIS A 82 5.28 2.03 -2.22
C HIS A 82 6.10 2.96 -1.32
N GLU A 83 5.96 2.83 0.01
CA GLU A 83 6.79 3.56 0.96
C GLU A 83 8.21 2.99 1.03
N ARG A 84 9.17 3.87 1.30
CA ARG A 84 10.61 3.53 1.36
C ARG A 84 11.20 4.02 2.66
N GLN A 85 12.13 3.28 3.24
CA GLN A 85 12.71 3.61 4.56
C GLN A 85 13.44 4.97 4.59
N ASP A 86 13.92 5.44 3.45
CA ASP A 86 14.54 6.75 3.26
C ASP A 86 13.53 7.91 3.10
N GLY A 87 12.23 7.62 3.11
CA GLY A 87 11.16 8.62 2.92
C GLY A 87 10.94 9.07 1.48
N SER A 88 11.65 8.51 0.49
CA SER A 88 11.46 8.81 -0.94
C SER A 88 10.23 8.14 -1.56
N GLY A 89 9.54 7.30 -0.78
CA GLY A 89 8.32 6.61 -1.17
C GLY A 89 7.09 7.50 -1.17
N TYR A 90 5.95 6.90 -1.50
CA TYR A 90 4.65 7.55 -1.57
C TYR A 90 3.56 6.60 -1.04
N PRO A 91 2.39 7.12 -0.63
CA PRO A 91 1.93 8.51 -0.71
C PRO A 91 2.28 9.41 0.47
N ARG A 92 2.72 8.87 1.61
CA ARG A 92 2.96 9.62 2.86
C ARG A 92 4.42 10.06 3.04
N GLY A 93 5.37 9.41 2.37
CA GLY A 93 6.79 9.71 2.49
C GLY A 93 7.34 9.40 3.89
N ILE A 94 7.04 8.20 4.39
CA ILE A 94 7.38 7.78 5.75
C ILE A 94 8.86 7.38 5.82
N SER A 95 9.64 8.08 6.64
CA SER A 95 11.05 7.74 6.91
C SER A 95 11.21 6.90 8.19
N GLY A 96 12.27 6.10 8.26
CA GLY A 96 12.66 5.34 9.46
C GLY A 96 12.21 3.87 9.43
N LYS A 97 12.01 3.28 10.62
CA LYS A 97 11.51 1.89 10.74
C LYS A 97 10.06 1.84 10.25
N ASN A 98 9.88 1.54 8.97
CA ASN A 98 8.58 1.53 8.32
C ASN A 98 7.80 0.26 8.71
N ILE A 99 7.05 0.34 9.82
CA ILE A 99 6.20 -0.75 10.30
C ILE A 99 4.77 -0.53 9.80
N LEU A 100 4.16 -1.56 9.20
CA LEU A 100 2.78 -1.50 8.71
C LEU A 100 1.81 -1.12 9.84
N GLY A 101 1.05 -0.05 9.63
CA GLY A 101 0.00 0.39 10.56
C GLY A 101 0.49 1.03 11.87
N GLN A 102 1.78 1.30 12.03
CA GLN A 102 2.34 1.89 13.27
C GLN A 102 3.00 3.26 13.09
N ASN A 103 3.17 3.73 11.85
CA ASN A 103 3.92 4.96 11.59
C ASN A 103 3.00 6.17 11.43
N LYS A 104 3.41 7.29 12.05
CA LYS A 104 2.85 8.63 11.79
C LYS A 104 3.43 9.20 10.50
N ALA A 105 2.61 9.87 9.70
CA ALA A 105 3.01 10.52 8.45
C ALA A 105 3.86 11.75 8.76
N LYS A 106 4.64 12.20 7.78
CA LYS A 106 5.37 13.48 7.85
C LYS A 106 4.44 14.70 8.08
N TYR A 107 3.13 14.53 7.82
CA TYR A 107 2.09 15.56 7.93
C TYR A 107 1.00 15.24 8.96
N ASP A 108 1.19 14.25 9.84
CA ASP A 108 0.24 13.90 10.92
C ASP A 108 0.44 14.79 12.18
N SER A 109 0.85 16.05 12.01
CA SER A 109 1.07 17.05 13.08
C SER A 109 -0.03 18.11 13.09
#